data_AF-A0A1I5I5L4-F1
#
_entry.id   AF-A0A1I5I5L4-F1
#
_cell.length_a   1.000
_cell.length_b   1.000
_cell.length_c   1.000
_cell.angle_alpha   90.00
_cell.angle_beta   90.00
_cell.angle_gamma   90.00
#
_symmetry.space_group_name_H-M   'P 1'
#
loop_
_entity.id
_entity.type
_entity.pdbx_description
1 polymer ?
#
loop_
_entity_poly.entity_id
_entity_poly.type
_entity_poly.pdbx_seq_one_letter_code
_entity_poly.pdbx_strand_id
1 'polypeptide(L)' 'MHSHCTKNLLNLEDVFIKKVVHADHYVRIFIETNPTIQTCPHCGAQTKRIHDYRYQE' A
#
# COMPACT_ATOMS: atom_id res chain seq x y z
N MET A 1 -25.51 2.94 2.95
CA MET A 1 -24.36 2.79 2.02
C MET A 1 -23.08 2.80 2.84
N HIS A 2 -22.39 1.67 3.00
CA HIS A 2 -21.16 1.57 3.79
C HIS A 2 -19.95 1.98 2.95
N SER A 3 -19.55 3.25 3.00
CA SER A 3 -18.43 3.81 2.21
C SER A 3 -17.02 3.47 2.73
N HIS A 4 -16.89 2.71 3.83
CA HIS A 4 -15.60 2.51 4.53
C HIS A 4 -15.21 1.04 4.76
N CYS A 5 -15.93 0.07 4.18
CA CYS A 5 -15.75 -1.34 4.53
C CYS A 5 -14.47 -1.97 3.95
N THR A 6 -13.90 -1.41 2.88
CA THR A 6 -12.85 -2.11 2.11
C THR A 6 -11.46 -2.04 2.72
N LYS A 7 -11.14 -1.01 3.53
CA LYS A 7 -9.81 -0.88 4.18
C LYS A 7 -9.63 -1.88 5.32
N ASN A 8 -10.68 -2.06 6.14
CA ASN A 8 -10.68 -3.01 7.25
C ASN A 8 -10.68 -4.47 6.75
N LEU A 9 -11.32 -4.74 5.61
CA LEU A 9 -11.34 -6.08 4.99
C LEU A 9 -9.93 -6.59 4.64
N LEU A 10 -9.06 -5.70 4.18
CA LEU A 10 -7.69 -6.04 3.79
C LEU A 10 -6.71 -5.99 4.97
N ASN A 11 -7.14 -5.46 6.13
CA ASN A 11 -6.32 -5.24 7.31
C ASN A 11 -4.99 -4.52 7.01
N LEU A 12 -5.03 -3.52 6.13
CA LEU A 12 -3.87 -2.73 5.73
C LEU A 12 -3.97 -1.32 6.35
N GLU A 13 -2.97 -0.96 7.14
CA GLU A 13 -2.83 0.37 7.76
C GLU A 13 -2.20 1.37 6.78
N ASP A 14 -2.56 2.65 6.90
CA ASP A 14 -2.00 3.76 6.11
C ASP A 14 -2.04 3.64 4.58
N VAL A 15 -2.87 2.74 4.04
CA VAL A 15 -3.16 2.65 2.60
C VAL A 15 -4.40 3.44 2.18
N PHE A 16 -4.41 3.90 0.94
CA PHE A 16 -5.54 4.55 0.27
C PHE A 16 -5.90 3.75 -0.98
N ILE A 17 -7.20 3.50 -1.19
CA ILE A 17 -7.67 2.82 -2.39
C ILE A 17 -7.77 3.83 -3.52
N LYS A 18 -6.95 3.68 -4.55
CA LYS A 18 -6.98 4.53 -5.74
C LYS A 18 -8.07 4.15 -6.72
N LYS A 19 -8.27 2.84 -6.92
CA LYS A 19 -9.21 2.31 -7.92
C LYS A 19 -9.64 0.91 -7.53
N VAL A 20 -10.90 0.60 -7.78
CA VAL A 20 -11.43 -0.77 -7.68
C VAL A 20 -11.97 -1.16 -9.05
N VAL A 21 -11.50 -2.28 -9.58
CA VAL A 21 -11.96 -2.86 -10.84
C VAL A 21 -12.58 -4.21 -10.52
N HIS A 22 -13.85 -4.36 -10.88
CA HIS A 22 -14.55 -5.63 -10.78
C HIS A 22 -14.37 -6.36 -12.12
N ALA A 23 -13.77 -7.55 -12.07
CA ALA A 23 -13.68 -8.46 -13.20
C ALA A 23 -14.59 -9.67 -12.94
N ASP A 24 -14.79 -10.51 -13.94
CA ASP A 24 -15.79 -11.59 -13.91
C ASP A 24 -15.61 -12.56 -12.73
N HIS A 25 -14.37 -12.81 -12.32
CA HIS A 25 -14.04 -13.78 -11.27
C HIS A 25 -13.20 -13.21 -10.13
N TYR A 26 -12.84 -11.93 -10.17
CA TYR A 26 -12.01 -11.31 -9.15
C TYR A 26 -12.23 -9.80 -9.06
N VAL A 27 -11.81 -9.23 -7.94
CA VAL A 27 -11.77 -7.78 -7.74
C VAL A 27 -10.31 -7.34 -7.68
N ARG A 28 -9.91 -6.42 -8.57
CA ARG A 28 -8.61 -5.76 -8.53
C ARG A 28 -8.72 -4.46 -7.75
N ILE A 29 -8.02 -4.39 -6.62
CA ILE A 29 -7.97 -3.20 -5.78
C ILE A 29 -6.59 -2.59 -5.93
N PHE A 30 -6.54 -1.36 -6.44
CA PHE A 30 -5.32 -0.57 -6.53
C PHE A 30 -5.19 0.24 -5.25
N ILE A 31 -4.12 0.00 -4.50
CA ILE A 31 -3.82 0.69 -3.24
C ILE A 31 -2.50 1.47 -3.36
N GLU A 32 -2.42 2.58 -2.67
CA GLU A 32 -1.20 3.38 -2.54
C GLU A 32 -0.99 3.83 -1.10
N THR A 33 0.27 4.09 -0.76
CA THR A 33 0.71 4.65 0.51
C THR A 33 1.38 5.99 0.24
N ASN A 34 1.19 6.96 1.13
CA ASN A 34 1.97 8.20 1.05
C ASN A 34 3.43 7.92 1.43
N PRO A 35 4.42 8.34 0.62
CA PRO A 35 5.82 8.16 0.97
C PRO A 35 6.15 8.99 2.21
N THR A 36 6.56 8.31 3.27
CA THR A 36 7.06 8.91 4.51
C THR A 36 8.59 8.93 4.51
N ILE A 37 9.18 9.84 5.29
CA ILE A 37 10.64 9.83 5.48
C ILE A 37 10.98 8.58 6.27
N GLN A 38 11.83 7.73 5.69
CA GLN A 38 12.29 6.51 6.32
C GLN A 38 13.81 6.59 6.53
N THR A 39 14.27 5.98 7.61
CA THR A 39 15.70 5.87 7.91
C THR A 39 16.19 4.54 7.38
N CYS A 40 17.21 4.56 6.52
CA CYS A 40 17.80 3.34 5.99
C CYS A 40 18.45 2.52 7.13
N PRO A 41 18.08 1.25 7.34
CA PRO A 41 18.67 0.44 8.41
C PRO A 41 20.15 0.11 8.17
N HIS A 42 20.63 0.16 6.91
CA HIS A 42 22.01 -0.13 6.57
C HIS A 42 22.96 1.06 6.77
N CYS A 43 22.55 2.28 6.40
CA CYS A 43 23.44 3.45 6.41
C CYS A 43 22.96 4.62 7.28
N GLY A 44 21.78 4.54 7.89
CA GLY A 44 21.21 5.60 8.73
C GLY A 44 20.77 6.85 7.96
N ALA A 45 20.93 6.91 6.64
CA ALA A 45 20.50 8.04 5.84
C ALA A 45 18.96 8.11 5.76
N GLN A 46 18.43 9.33 5.89
CA GLN A 46 17.01 9.60 5.67
C GLN A 46 16.71 9.66 4.17
N THR A 47 15.65 8.96 3.76
CA THR A 47 15.21 8.96 2.37
C THR A 47 13.68 8.94 2.31
N LYS A 48 13.13 9.66 1.33
CA LYS A 48 11.72 9.54 0.93
C LYS A 48 11.54 8.51 -0.19
N ARG A 49 12.63 7.96 -0.73
CA ARG A 49 12.56 6.92 -1.76
C ARG A 49 12.12 5.63 -1.08
N ILE A 50 11.01 5.09 -1.55
CA ILE A 50 10.53 3.78 -1.13
C ILE A 50 11.50 2.73 -1.70
N HIS A 51 12.18 2.02 -0.81
CA HIS A 51 12.90 0.81 -1.18
C HIS A 51 11.90 -0.34 -1.08
N ASP A 52 11.47 -0.88 -2.23
CA ASP A 52 10.51 -1.99 -2.25
C ASP A 52 11.23 -3.32 -1.97
N TYR A 53 11.14 -3.80 -0.73
CA TYR A 53 11.73 -5.07 -0.29
C TYR A 53 10.92 -6.31 -0.69
N ARG A 54 9.82 -6.16 -1.45
CA ARG A 54 8.92 -7.27 -1.81
C ARG A 54 9.48 -8.21 -2.89
N TYR A 55 10.62 -7.86 -3.52
CA TYR A 55 11.40 -8.82 -4.28
C TYR A 55 12.27 -9.64 -3.30
N GLN A 56 11.74 -10.76 -2.84
CA GLN A 56 12.54 -11.85 -2.29
C GLN A 56 12.80 -12.85 -3.42
N GLU A 57 14.05 -12.94 -3.87
CA GLU A 57 14.56 -14.08 -4.62
C GLU A 57 14.91 -15.23 -3.67
#